data_AF-A0A7Y2YKM1-F1
#
_entry.id   AF-A0A7Y2YKM1-F1
#
_cell.length_a   1.000
_cell.length_b   1.000
_cell.length_c   1.000
_cell.angle_alpha   90.00
_cell.angle_beta   90.00
_cell.angle_gamma   90.00
#
_symmetry.space_group_name_H-M   'P 1'
#
loop_
_entity.id
_entity.type
_entity.pdbx_description
1 polymer ?
#
loop_
_entity_poly.entity_id
_entity_poly.type
_entity_poly.pdbx_seq_one_letter_code
_entity_poly.pdbx_strand_id
1 'polypeptide(L)'
;MKRCLLILSLLFALAACEPEAPRPKESAQPSPFRIVGGLESPRLNEASGMQAIPGGYFVLHNDEGDQLFLTDYAGNHLGRIKVKQARNRDWEDITRVPGPQGPLLVIGDIGDKQRVRKKLKLYFVPEPEPGDDELRPVHEVTLRLPDRPRDIEAMAYDPSGEQILFLSKSDEPPRLYRAPLDAALAESELKLEFLG
;
A
#
# COMPACT_ATOMS: atom_id res chain seq x y z
N MET A 1 62.23 54.52 32.15
CA MET A 1 62.78 53.59 31.14
C MET A 1 61.64 52.71 30.63
N LYS A 2 61.41 52.74 29.31
CA LYS A 2 60.59 51.84 28.46
C LYS A 2 59.19 51.42 28.94
N ARG A 3 58.18 52.18 28.48
CA ARG A 3 56.77 51.75 28.37
C ARG A 3 56.69 50.66 27.30
N CYS A 4 56.20 49.47 27.64
CA CYS A 4 55.98 48.39 26.69
C CYS A 4 54.49 48.36 26.32
N LEU A 5 54.21 48.82 25.10
CA LEU A 5 52.92 48.80 24.45
C LEU A 5 52.74 47.40 23.85
N LEU A 6 51.78 46.61 24.32
CA LEU A 6 51.39 45.36 23.66
C LEU A 6 49.99 45.54 23.06
N ILE A 7 49.99 45.53 21.74
CA ILE A 7 48.86 45.74 20.84
C ILE A 7 48.01 44.47 20.85
N LEU A 8 46.72 44.63 21.17
CA LEU A 8 45.71 43.58 21.07
C LEU A 8 45.28 43.45 19.60
N SER A 9 45.82 42.46 18.89
CA SER A 9 45.42 42.14 17.51
C SER A 9 44.11 41.33 17.52
N LEU A 10 43.02 41.98 17.15
CA LEU A 10 41.70 41.40 16.92
C LEU A 10 41.70 40.68 15.55
N LEU A 11 41.78 39.35 15.51
CA LEU A 11 41.57 38.58 14.28
C LEU A 11 40.07 38.45 14.01
N PHE A 12 39.55 39.23 13.07
CA PHE A 12 38.26 38.99 12.43
C PHE A 12 38.35 37.73 11.56
N ALA A 13 37.71 36.64 11.96
CA ALA A 13 37.48 35.49 11.09
C ALA A 13 36.38 35.85 10.07
N LEU A 14 36.80 36.20 8.85
CA LEU A 14 35.91 36.26 7.70
C LEU A 14 35.46 34.83 7.37
N ALA A 15 34.23 34.48 7.77
CA ALA A 15 33.56 33.30 7.24
C ALA A 15 33.28 33.56 5.75
N ALA A 16 34.15 33.01 4.89
CA ALA A 16 33.90 32.97 3.46
C ALA A 16 32.71 32.04 3.22
N CYS A 17 31.62 32.59 2.69
CA CYS A 17 30.53 31.81 2.14
C CYS A 17 31.04 31.24 0.81
N GLU A 18 31.46 29.97 0.79
CA GLU A 18 31.76 29.30 -0.47
C GLU A 18 30.44 29.11 -1.24
N PRO A 19 30.35 29.57 -2.51
CA PRO A 19 29.20 29.25 -3.34
C PRO A 19 29.20 27.73 -3.59
N GLU A 20 28.16 27.05 -3.14
CA GLU A 20 27.94 25.62 -3.40
C GLU A 20 28.00 25.39 -4.92
N ALA A 21 28.98 24.61 -5.37
CA ALA A 21 29.13 24.31 -6.78
C ALA A 21 27.84 23.67 -7.31
N PRO A 22 27.35 24.06 -8.51
CA PRO A 22 26.15 23.46 -9.05
C PRO A 22 26.37 21.95 -9.18
N ARG A 23 25.57 21.17 -8.42
CA ARG A 23 25.60 19.71 -8.51
C ARG A 23 25.37 19.34 -9.98
N PRO A 24 26.16 18.41 -10.54
CA PRO A 24 25.92 17.91 -11.89
C PRO A 24 24.46 17.47 -11.98
N LYS A 25 23.70 18.03 -12.93
CA LYS A 25 22.36 17.52 -13.22
C LYS A 25 22.55 16.08 -13.66
N GLU A 26 22.15 15.15 -12.80
CA GLU A 26 22.12 13.74 -13.12
C GLU A 26 21.35 13.59 -14.44
N SER A 27 22.04 13.10 -15.47
CA SER A 27 21.45 12.89 -16.77
C SER A 27 20.36 11.83 -16.60
N ALA A 28 19.09 12.26 -16.58
CA ALA A 28 17.96 11.35 -16.44
C ALA A 28 18.03 10.33 -17.58
N GLN A 29 18.37 9.08 -17.26
CA GLN A 29 18.19 7.99 -18.21
C GLN A 29 16.72 7.92 -18.58
N PRO A 30 16.38 7.65 -19.86
CA PRO A 30 14.98 7.49 -20.24
C PRO A 30 14.38 6.36 -19.40
N SER A 31 13.27 6.67 -18.74
CA SER A 31 12.53 5.68 -17.94
C SER A 31 12.18 4.48 -18.82
N PRO A 32 12.39 3.23 -18.36
CA PRO A 32 11.89 2.06 -19.08
C PRO A 32 10.35 2.00 -19.07
N PHE A 33 9.70 2.85 -18.27
CA PHE A 33 8.25 2.96 -18.16
C PHE A 33 7.69 4.03 -19.09
N ARG A 34 6.57 3.70 -19.73
CA ARG A 34 5.76 4.64 -20.52
C ARG A 34 4.48 4.97 -19.76
N ILE A 35 4.17 6.25 -19.62
CA ILE A 35 2.86 6.69 -19.14
C ILE A 35 1.82 6.29 -20.18
N VAL A 36 0.86 5.43 -19.79
CA VAL A 36 -0.21 4.93 -20.66
C VAL A 36 -1.53 5.67 -20.47
N GLY A 37 -1.67 6.44 -19.39
CA GLY A 37 -2.84 7.24 -19.09
C GLY A 37 -2.88 7.71 -17.63
N GLY A 38 -4.06 8.10 -17.18
CA GLY A 38 -4.31 8.57 -15.81
C GLY A 38 -5.69 8.13 -15.35
N LEU A 39 -5.86 7.94 -14.04
CA LEU A 39 -7.11 7.49 -13.45
C LEU A 39 -8.19 8.57 -13.63
N GLU A 40 -9.20 8.30 -14.46
CA GLU A 40 -10.19 9.29 -14.88
C GLU A 40 -11.16 9.67 -13.74
N SER A 41 -11.47 8.72 -12.85
CA SER A 41 -12.48 8.94 -11.81
C SER A 41 -11.97 9.93 -10.76
N PRO A 42 -12.59 11.12 -10.60
CA PRO A 42 -12.17 12.09 -9.58
C PRO A 42 -12.49 11.62 -8.16
N ARG A 43 -13.25 10.53 -8.02
CA ARG A 43 -13.57 9.90 -6.73
C ARG A 43 -12.52 8.87 -6.29
N LEU A 44 -11.62 8.46 -7.20
CA LEU A 44 -10.47 7.64 -6.89
C LEU A 44 -9.26 8.58 -6.67
N ASN A 45 -9.30 9.33 -5.58
CA ASN A 45 -8.41 10.44 -5.27
C ASN A 45 -7.29 10.09 -4.27
N GLU A 46 -7.37 8.91 -3.65
CA GLU A 46 -6.42 8.37 -2.68
C GLU A 46 -6.18 6.88 -2.99
N ALA A 47 -5.97 6.56 -4.28
CA ALA A 47 -5.79 5.19 -4.74
C ALA A 47 -4.67 4.49 -3.95
N SER A 48 -5.00 3.35 -3.31
CA SER A 48 -4.06 2.57 -2.51
C SER A 48 -3.77 1.21 -3.17
N GLY A 49 -4.78 0.34 -3.30
CA GLY A 49 -4.64 -0.97 -3.95
C GLY A 49 -5.06 -1.01 -5.42
N MET A 50 -4.43 -1.89 -6.20
CA MET A 50 -4.78 -2.17 -7.60
C MET A 50 -4.53 -3.65 -7.97
N GLN A 51 -5.56 -4.31 -8.52
CA GLN A 51 -5.46 -5.69 -9.01
C GLN A 51 -5.94 -5.78 -10.46
N ALA A 52 -5.10 -6.35 -11.33
CA ALA A 52 -5.50 -6.71 -12.69
C ALA A 52 -6.39 -7.95 -12.68
N ILE A 53 -7.48 -7.95 -13.44
CA ILE A 53 -8.35 -9.13 -13.54
C ILE A 53 -8.53 -9.58 -15.00
N PRO A 54 -8.82 -10.87 -15.23
CA PRO A 54 -9.16 -11.35 -16.57
C PRO A 54 -10.30 -10.52 -17.16
N GLY A 55 -10.21 -10.18 -18.45
CA GLY A 55 -11.18 -9.28 -19.10
C GLY A 55 -10.62 -7.91 -19.45
N GLY A 56 -9.40 -7.58 -19.01
CA GLY A 56 -8.63 -6.46 -19.55
C GLY A 56 -8.78 -5.15 -18.77
N TYR A 57 -9.11 -5.23 -17.49
CA TYR A 57 -9.27 -4.06 -16.63
C TYR A 57 -8.65 -4.28 -15.26
N PHE A 58 -8.51 -3.18 -14.53
CA PHE A 58 -8.02 -3.12 -13.16
C PHE A 58 -9.17 -2.83 -12.21
N VAL A 59 -9.06 -3.37 -11.00
CA VAL A 59 -9.91 -3.03 -9.86
C VAL A 59 -9.04 -2.31 -8.84
N LEU A 60 -9.47 -1.12 -8.44
CA LEU A 60 -8.78 -0.25 -7.49
C LEU A 60 -9.70 0.12 -6.33
N HIS A 61 -9.11 0.60 -5.25
CA HIS A 61 -9.83 1.28 -4.18
C HIS A 61 -9.01 2.46 -3.64
N ASN A 62 -9.67 3.40 -2.98
CA ASN A 62 -8.98 4.36 -2.12
C ASN A 62 -8.66 3.72 -0.75
N ASP A 63 -7.79 4.37 0.00
CA ASP A 63 -7.56 4.06 1.42
C ASP A 63 -8.80 4.28 2.31
N GLU A 64 -9.60 5.29 2.00
CA GLU A 64 -10.89 5.59 2.64
C GLU A 64 -12.11 5.28 1.74
N GLY A 65 -13.25 4.97 2.37
CA GLY A 65 -14.53 4.72 1.68
C GLY A 65 -14.86 3.23 1.50
N ASP A 66 -15.89 2.92 0.70
CA ASP A 66 -16.43 1.56 0.57
C ASP A 66 -16.66 1.13 -0.89
N GLN A 67 -15.86 1.69 -1.81
CA GLN A 67 -16.04 1.51 -3.24
C GLN A 67 -14.82 0.87 -3.89
N LEU A 68 -15.07 -0.07 -4.79
CA LEU A 68 -14.13 -0.50 -5.80
C LEU A 68 -14.34 0.33 -7.08
N PHE A 69 -13.27 0.59 -7.80
CA PHE A 69 -13.27 1.34 -9.05
C PHE A 69 -12.69 0.46 -10.15
N LEU A 70 -13.42 0.33 -11.26
CA LEU A 70 -12.94 -0.41 -12.42
C LEU A 70 -12.37 0.58 -13.43
N THR A 71 -11.20 0.28 -13.97
CA THR A 71 -10.57 1.08 -15.03
C THR A 71 -9.97 0.20 -16.12
N ASP A 72 -9.96 0.68 -17.36
CA ASP A 72 -9.16 0.03 -18.40
C ASP A 72 -7.65 0.32 -18.25
N TYR A 73 -6.84 -0.16 -19.20
CA TYR A 73 -5.39 0.04 -19.19
C TYR A 73 -4.93 1.49 -19.40
N ALA A 74 -5.80 2.37 -19.89
CA ALA A 74 -5.52 3.79 -20.03
C ALA A 74 -6.04 4.60 -18.81
N GLY A 75 -6.68 3.94 -17.85
CA GLY A 75 -7.25 4.57 -16.66
C GLY A 75 -8.65 5.15 -16.87
N ASN A 76 -9.30 4.86 -18.01
CA ASN A 76 -10.69 5.29 -18.24
C ASN A 76 -11.61 4.59 -17.24
N HIS A 77 -12.59 5.32 -16.71
CA HIS A 77 -13.48 4.80 -15.68
C HIS A 77 -14.55 3.88 -16.28
N LEU A 78 -14.54 2.62 -15.88
CA LEU A 78 -15.51 1.61 -16.33
C LEU A 78 -16.71 1.44 -15.39
N GLY A 79 -16.62 1.99 -14.18
CA GLY A 79 -17.67 1.91 -13.18
C GLY A 79 -17.11 1.85 -11.76
N ARG A 80 -18.02 1.91 -10.80
CA ARG A 80 -17.71 1.79 -9.38
C ARG A 80 -18.72 0.88 -8.70
N ILE A 81 -18.24 0.15 -7.72
CA ILE A 81 -19.00 -0.91 -7.08
C ILE A 81 -18.92 -0.73 -5.58
N LYS A 82 -20.07 -0.67 -4.91
CA LYS A 82 -20.08 -0.53 -3.46
C LYS A 82 -19.91 -1.89 -2.79
N VAL A 83 -18.91 -2.03 -1.93
CA VAL A 83 -18.72 -3.24 -1.11
C VAL A 83 -19.53 -3.11 0.17
N LYS A 84 -20.70 -3.76 0.21
CA LYS A 84 -21.58 -3.74 1.37
C LYS A 84 -21.00 -4.58 2.50
N GLN A 85 -21.34 -4.22 3.73
CA GLN A 85 -20.98 -4.94 4.95
C GLN A 85 -19.47 -4.99 5.26
N ALA A 86 -18.61 -4.53 4.35
CA ALA A 86 -17.22 -4.23 4.66
C ALA A 86 -17.14 -2.85 5.33
N ARG A 87 -16.48 -2.80 6.49
CA ARG A 87 -16.16 -1.53 7.16
C ARG A 87 -14.71 -1.20 6.84
N ASN A 88 -14.51 -0.11 6.12
CA ASN A 88 -13.17 0.41 5.89
C ASN A 88 -12.73 1.23 7.10
N ARG A 89 -11.55 0.89 7.63
CA ARG A 89 -10.83 1.72 8.58
C ARG A 89 -9.54 2.27 7.98
N ASP A 90 -8.81 1.44 7.22
CA ASP A 90 -7.56 1.77 6.54
C ASP A 90 -7.30 0.67 5.49
N TRP A 91 -7.98 0.77 4.33
CA TRP A 91 -7.77 -0.19 3.23
C TRP A 91 -6.47 0.12 2.52
N GLU A 92 -5.57 -0.85 2.37
CA GLU A 92 -4.26 -0.54 1.76
C GLU A 92 -4.03 -1.23 0.44
N ASP A 93 -4.52 -2.46 0.29
CA ASP A 93 -4.23 -3.21 -0.91
C ASP A 93 -5.37 -4.16 -1.27
N ILE A 94 -5.29 -4.72 -2.47
CA ILE A 94 -6.22 -5.69 -3.03
C ILE A 94 -5.45 -6.75 -3.82
N THR A 95 -5.77 -8.03 -3.62
CA THR A 95 -5.16 -9.11 -4.39
C THR A 95 -6.21 -10.10 -4.90
N ARG A 96 -5.80 -11.03 -5.77
CA ARG A 96 -6.67 -12.04 -6.37
C ARG A 96 -6.21 -13.43 -5.98
N VAL A 97 -7.12 -14.26 -5.47
CA VAL A 97 -6.86 -15.62 -4.99
C VAL A 97 -7.81 -16.62 -5.66
N PRO A 98 -7.45 -17.92 -5.74
CA PRO A 98 -8.42 -18.96 -6.03
C PRO A 98 -9.44 -19.07 -4.89
N GLY A 99 -10.69 -19.36 -5.23
CA GLY A 99 -11.77 -19.61 -4.29
C GLY A 99 -12.59 -20.84 -4.67
N PRO A 100 -13.46 -21.33 -3.77
CA PRO A 100 -14.17 -22.59 -3.95
C PRO A 100 -15.18 -22.59 -5.10
N GLN A 101 -15.69 -21.42 -5.48
CA GLN A 101 -16.70 -21.24 -6.54
C GLN A 101 -16.14 -20.48 -7.76
N GLY A 102 -14.83 -20.21 -7.74
CA GLY A 102 -14.18 -19.32 -8.68
C GLY A 102 -13.20 -18.37 -7.97
N PRO A 103 -12.49 -17.55 -8.74
CA PRO A 103 -11.55 -16.57 -8.20
C PRO A 103 -12.24 -15.54 -7.30
N LEU A 104 -11.50 -15.05 -6.32
CA LEU A 104 -11.96 -14.02 -5.39
C LEU A 104 -10.98 -12.86 -5.38
N LEU A 105 -11.50 -11.64 -5.20
CA LEU A 105 -10.69 -10.53 -4.77
C LEU A 105 -10.65 -10.48 -3.24
N VAL A 106 -9.49 -10.13 -2.70
CA VAL A 106 -9.24 -9.98 -1.27
C VAL A 106 -8.89 -8.53 -1.04
N ILE A 107 -9.71 -7.83 -0.26
CA ILE A 107 -9.49 -6.43 0.12
C ILE A 107 -8.90 -6.41 1.53
N GLY A 108 -7.79 -5.71 1.69
CA GLY A 108 -7.06 -5.64 2.95
C GLY A 108 -7.37 -4.36 3.73
N ASP A 109 -8.14 -4.48 4.81
CA ASP A 109 -8.25 -3.44 5.85
C ASP A 109 -7.10 -3.61 6.85
N ILE A 110 -5.89 -3.35 6.36
CA ILE A 110 -4.61 -3.77 6.93
C ILE A 110 -3.69 -2.60 7.33
N GLY A 111 -4.02 -1.37 6.93
CA GLY A 111 -3.30 -0.16 7.34
C GLY A 111 -3.45 0.12 8.83
N ASP A 112 -2.41 0.68 9.44
CA ASP A 112 -2.40 1.10 10.83
C ASP A 112 -1.31 2.16 11.06
N LYS A 113 -1.45 3.33 10.44
CA LYS A 113 -0.47 4.43 10.55
C LYS A 113 -0.05 4.74 12.00
N GLN A 114 -0.98 4.61 12.95
CA GLN A 114 -0.73 4.88 14.38
C GLN A 114 -0.17 3.67 15.15
N ARG A 115 -0.14 2.47 14.56
CA ARG A 115 0.32 1.22 15.16
C ARG A 115 -0.42 0.88 16.45
N VAL A 116 -1.74 0.96 16.43
CA VAL A 116 -2.63 0.69 17.58
C VAL A 116 -3.67 -0.40 17.32
N ARG A 117 -3.85 -0.84 16.06
CA ARG A 117 -4.78 -1.90 15.67
C ARG A 117 -4.33 -3.25 16.19
N LYS A 118 -5.12 -3.81 17.10
CA LYS A 118 -4.95 -5.20 17.57
C LYS A 118 -5.44 -6.25 16.57
N LYS A 119 -6.24 -5.82 15.59
CA LYS A 119 -6.96 -6.64 14.62
C LYS A 119 -6.96 -5.92 13.29
N LEU A 120 -6.62 -6.64 12.23
CA LEU A 120 -6.81 -6.25 10.84
C LEU A 120 -7.90 -7.14 10.24
N LYS A 121 -8.35 -6.87 9.02
CA LYS A 121 -9.37 -7.70 8.35
C LYS A 121 -9.05 -7.89 6.88
N LEU A 122 -9.41 -9.06 6.37
CA LEU A 122 -9.56 -9.29 4.93
C LEU A 122 -11.03 -9.49 4.61
N TYR A 123 -11.45 -8.91 3.49
CA TYR A 123 -12.77 -9.15 2.91
C TYR A 123 -12.59 -9.90 1.59
N PHE A 124 -13.16 -11.09 1.49
CA PHE A 124 -13.16 -11.87 0.25
C PHE A 124 -14.45 -11.60 -0.50
N VAL A 125 -14.35 -11.05 -1.70
CA VAL A 125 -15.48 -10.74 -2.57
C VAL A 125 -15.36 -11.50 -3.90
N PRO A 126 -16.48 -11.85 -4.56
CA PRO A 126 -16.45 -12.33 -5.93
C PRO A 126 -15.75 -11.30 -6.84
N GLU A 127 -15.15 -11.77 -7.94
CA GLU A 127 -14.67 -10.83 -8.96
C GLU A 127 -15.84 -10.02 -9.52
N PRO A 128 -15.75 -8.68 -9.55
CA PRO A 128 -16.77 -7.84 -10.17
C PRO A 128 -16.71 -7.91 -11.68
N GLU A 129 -17.84 -7.66 -12.32
CA GLU A 129 -17.93 -7.37 -13.76
C GLU A 129 -18.32 -5.90 -14.01
N PRO A 130 -17.97 -5.32 -15.17
CA PRO A 130 -18.45 -3.99 -15.53
C PRO A 130 -19.99 -3.98 -15.59
N GLY A 131 -20.59 -3.06 -14.84
CA GLY A 131 -22.05 -2.95 -14.71
C GLY A 131 -22.62 -3.49 -13.40
N ASP A 132 -21.81 -4.15 -12.56
CA ASP A 132 -22.17 -4.42 -11.18
C ASP A 132 -22.30 -3.11 -10.39
N ASP A 133 -23.29 -3.02 -9.52
CA ASP A 133 -23.50 -1.86 -8.65
C ASP A 133 -22.98 -2.10 -7.22
N GLU A 134 -23.10 -3.34 -6.74
CA GLU A 134 -22.83 -3.71 -5.35
C GLU A 134 -22.23 -5.13 -5.25
N LEU A 135 -21.29 -5.30 -4.32
CA LEU A 135 -20.75 -6.60 -3.91
C LEU A 135 -20.93 -6.81 -2.42
N ARG A 136 -20.93 -8.07 -2.00
CA ARG A 136 -20.91 -8.48 -0.59
C ARG A 136 -19.75 -9.44 -0.36
N PRO A 137 -18.99 -9.30 0.73
CA PRO A 137 -18.01 -10.31 1.11
C PRO A 137 -18.70 -11.67 1.27
N VAL A 138 -18.15 -12.69 0.61
CA VAL A 138 -18.53 -14.09 0.81
C VAL A 138 -17.86 -14.66 2.05
N HIS A 139 -16.73 -14.06 2.46
CA HIS A 139 -16.02 -14.39 3.68
C HIS A 139 -15.28 -13.16 4.23
N GLU A 140 -15.06 -13.16 5.54
CA GLU A 140 -14.25 -12.17 6.24
C GLU A 140 -13.42 -12.91 7.30
N VAL A 141 -12.11 -12.62 7.34
CA VAL A 141 -11.22 -13.13 8.38
C VAL A 141 -10.59 -11.97 9.14
N THR A 142 -10.60 -12.08 10.47
CA THR A 142 -9.85 -11.16 11.33
C THR A 142 -8.40 -11.62 11.43
N LEU A 143 -7.45 -10.74 11.13
CA LEU A 143 -6.03 -11.04 11.24
C LEU A 143 -5.44 -10.50 12.55
N ARG A 144 -4.48 -11.24 13.11
CA ARG A 144 -3.60 -10.76 14.17
C ARG A 144 -2.15 -10.90 13.80
N LEU A 145 -1.39 -9.84 14.02
CA LEU A 145 0.07 -9.91 13.96
C LEU A 145 0.61 -10.74 15.13
N PRO A 146 1.72 -11.48 14.93
CA PRO A 146 2.24 -12.36 15.96
C PRO A 146 2.91 -11.64 17.13
N ASP A 147 3.28 -10.38 16.95
CA ASP A 147 4.06 -9.58 17.88
C ASP A 147 3.31 -8.34 18.39
N ARG A 148 3.32 -7.24 17.64
CA ARG A 148 2.73 -5.94 17.99
C ARG A 148 1.95 -5.38 16.80
N PRO A 149 1.06 -4.39 17.01
CA PRO A 149 0.46 -3.66 15.91
C PRO A 149 1.51 -3.06 14.97
N ARG A 150 1.24 -3.13 13.67
CA ARG A 150 2.07 -2.62 12.58
C ARG A 150 1.20 -2.13 11.45
N ASP A 151 1.77 -1.13 10.78
CA ASP A 151 1.25 -0.55 9.56
C ASP A 151 1.63 -1.47 8.39
N ILE A 152 0.66 -2.21 7.86
CA ILE A 152 0.83 -3.08 6.70
C ILE A 152 0.24 -2.36 5.51
N GLU A 153 1.01 -2.19 4.43
CA GLU A 153 0.62 -1.35 3.28
C GLU A 153 0.58 -2.12 1.97
N ALA A 154 0.97 -3.39 1.98
CA ALA A 154 0.99 -4.20 0.78
C ALA A 154 0.63 -5.64 1.10
N MET A 155 -0.09 -6.27 0.17
CA MET A 155 -0.33 -7.70 0.17
C MET A 155 -0.27 -8.29 -1.23
N ALA A 156 0.10 -9.57 -1.31
CA ALA A 156 0.10 -10.28 -2.58
C ALA A 156 -0.21 -11.76 -2.36
N TYR A 157 -0.95 -12.35 -3.29
CA TYR A 157 -1.07 -13.80 -3.35
C TYR A 157 0.21 -14.42 -3.94
N ASP A 158 0.79 -15.38 -3.24
CA ASP A 158 1.85 -16.27 -3.72
C ASP A 158 1.24 -17.62 -4.12
N PRO A 159 1.10 -17.91 -5.43
CA PRO A 159 0.51 -19.16 -5.89
C PRO A 159 1.39 -20.39 -5.60
N SER A 160 2.71 -20.21 -5.44
CA SER A 160 3.63 -21.33 -5.21
C SER A 160 3.54 -21.85 -3.78
N GLY A 161 3.38 -20.94 -2.82
CA GLY A 161 3.18 -21.26 -1.41
C GLY A 161 1.73 -21.30 -0.97
N GLU A 162 0.78 -21.08 -1.88
CA GLU A 162 -0.67 -21.01 -1.62
C GLU A 162 -1.03 -20.13 -0.41
N GLN A 163 -0.43 -18.93 -0.37
CA GLN A 163 -0.47 -18.05 0.79
C GLN A 163 -0.64 -16.59 0.38
N ILE A 164 -1.25 -15.79 1.24
CA ILE A 164 -1.28 -14.33 1.13
C ILE A 164 -0.10 -13.79 1.93
N LEU A 165 0.74 -13.00 1.27
CA LEU A 165 1.88 -12.30 1.86
C LEU A 165 1.48 -10.89 2.26
N PHE A 166 2.07 -10.36 3.33
CA PHE A 166 1.82 -9.03 3.86
C PHE A 166 3.14 -8.33 4.20
N LEU A 167 3.32 -7.08 3.79
CA LEU A 167 4.55 -6.32 4.01
C LEU A 167 4.30 -5.06 4.83
N SER A 168 5.09 -4.86 5.89
CA SER A 168 4.99 -3.66 6.73
C SER A 168 5.65 -2.44 6.09
N LYS A 169 5.10 -1.25 6.33
CA LYS A 169 5.63 0.03 5.79
C LYS A 169 6.98 0.46 6.37
N SER A 170 7.07 0.43 7.70
CA SER A 170 7.97 1.33 8.44
C SER A 170 8.80 0.59 9.48
N ASP A 171 9.00 -0.71 9.27
CA ASP A 171 10.04 -1.47 9.93
C ASP A 171 11.32 -1.43 9.09
N GLU A 172 12.46 -1.47 9.76
CA GLU A 172 13.78 -1.50 9.12
C GLU A 172 14.52 -2.77 9.58
N PRO A 173 14.63 -3.82 8.74
CA PRO A 173 14.00 -3.95 7.42
C PRO A 173 12.47 -4.14 7.51
N PRO A 174 11.73 -3.91 6.41
CA PRO A 174 10.31 -4.26 6.31
C PRO A 174 10.10 -5.73 6.68
N ARG A 175 9.06 -6.00 7.46
CA ARG A 175 8.69 -7.34 7.90
C ARG A 175 7.69 -7.95 6.94
N LEU A 176 7.99 -9.17 6.50
CA LEU A 176 7.12 -9.99 5.68
C LEU A 176 6.39 -11.01 6.54
N TYR A 177 5.06 -11.05 6.40
CA TYR A 177 4.20 -12.03 7.03
C TYR A 177 3.47 -12.87 5.99
N ARG A 178 2.93 -14.01 6.42
CA ARG A 178 2.05 -14.83 5.60
C ARG A 178 0.79 -15.28 6.33
N ALA A 179 -0.22 -15.60 5.53
CA ALA A 179 -1.40 -16.39 5.89
C ALA A 179 -1.59 -17.50 4.85
N PRO A 180 -1.59 -18.80 5.24
CA PRO A 180 -2.05 -19.86 4.34
C PRO A 180 -3.46 -19.58 3.83
N LEU A 181 -3.69 -19.72 2.53
CA LEU A 181 -4.96 -19.33 1.91
C LEU A 181 -6.13 -20.19 2.39
N ASP A 182 -5.91 -21.48 2.61
CA ASP A 182 -6.91 -22.41 3.13
C ASP A 182 -7.41 -21.97 4.52
N ALA A 183 -6.48 -21.61 5.42
CA ALA A 183 -6.80 -21.08 6.73
C ALA A 183 -7.51 -19.72 6.62
N ALA A 184 -7.06 -18.84 5.74
CA ALA A 184 -7.67 -17.52 5.52
C ALA A 184 -9.10 -17.59 4.96
N LEU A 185 -9.48 -18.69 4.31
CA LEU A 185 -10.83 -18.94 3.78
C LEU A 185 -11.72 -19.75 4.75
N ALA A 186 -11.13 -20.49 5.69
CA ALA A 186 -11.86 -21.37 6.60
C ALA A 186 -12.11 -20.73 7.97
N GLU A 187 -11.21 -19.86 8.43
CA GLU A 187 -11.19 -19.36 9.80
C GLU A 187 -11.83 -17.97 9.93
N SER A 188 -12.50 -17.73 11.05
CA SER A 188 -13.00 -16.38 11.38
C SER A 188 -11.92 -15.46 11.95
N GLU A 189 -10.83 -16.03 12.47
CA GLU A 189 -9.69 -15.30 13.02
C GLU A 189 -8.39 -16.08 12.77
N LEU A 190 -7.37 -15.42 12.25
CA LEU A 190 -6.09 -16.02 11.88
C LEU A 190 -4.92 -15.19 12.43
N LYS A 191 -3.94 -15.88 13.03
CA LYS A 191 -2.67 -15.25 13.42
C LYS A 191 -1.71 -15.34 12.24
N LEU A 192 -1.17 -14.21 11.80
CA LEU A 192 -0.16 -14.16 10.76
C LEU A 192 1.17 -14.76 11.24
N GLU A 193 1.89 -15.39 10.33
CA GLU A 193 3.23 -15.91 10.59
C GLU A 193 4.28 -14.95 10.04
N PHE A 194 5.31 -14.66 10.83
CA PHE A 194 6.44 -13.83 10.40
C PHE A 194 7.49 -14.70 9.69
N LEU A 195 8.04 -14.21 8.57
CA LEU A 195 8.92 -15.00 7.70
C LEU A 195 10.44 -14.77 7.88
N GLY A 196 10.90 -13.93 8.81
CA GLY A 196 12.35 -13.81 9.10
C GLY A 196 12.77 -12.65 9.97
#